data_AF-A0A517YN26-F1
#
_entry.id   AF-A0A517YN26-F1
#
_cell.length_a   1.000
_cell.length_b   1.000
_cell.length_c   1.000
_cell.angle_alpha   90.00
_cell.angle_beta   90.00
_cell.angle_gamma   90.00
#
_symmetry.space_group_name_H-M   'P 1'
#
loop_
_entity.id
_entity.type
_entity.pdbx_description
1 polymer ?
#
loop_
_entity_poly.entity_id
_entity_poly.type
_entity_poly.pdbx_seq_one_letter_code
_entity_poly.pdbx_strand_id
1 'polypeptide(L)'
;MSDHSHAHDDHGHGHIKLQYQRSLPIPNGKLCLWLFLSTEIMFFAGLIGAYIVLRFGAPSGTWPLPHDVHLVEWIGAMNTFVLICSSVTIVLSYEAAKSNQSSMSRFWLALTLILGTVFIGVKGYEYSSKFAHGIFPSSPRSLIHERADIYYVQAVRQSLAAHKAVLDGKVAAEQTLTEEETKRLEICNLLVDYVKWTENIASLDSDTFKRRAAMERLAMAIYPLFHGHDAHLSPQQKHELFTKMMKTELAAVEREGFDVNQAIKTIAGNRAGVAKEAEALTEQIKLLNEQKMKLQESAKPAAAATGAVESTTATTFVAFRDQPNPTAQVEAQIAEATTKLGEKTKELGKFDEQLAPLDARLKSITARTQVQTVLEEAHGGLNEHFSWLRLPMKIPSGNMWASTYFLMTGFHAIHVAVGLLAFALILPMQLDSKKAGVIENVGLYWHFVDLVWIFLFPLLYLF
;
A
#
# COMPACT_ATOMS: atom_id res chain seq x y z
N MET A 1 -95.25 7.45 -66.62
CA MET A 1 -94.16 6.48 -66.81
C MET A 1 -93.46 6.34 -65.47
N SER A 2 -93.71 5.22 -64.80
CA SER A 2 -92.96 4.73 -63.65
C SER A 2 -91.52 4.45 -64.06
N ASP A 3 -90.53 4.95 -63.32
CA ASP A 3 -89.26 4.21 -63.23
C ASP A 3 -88.49 4.53 -61.93
N HIS A 4 -87.80 3.49 -61.49
CA HIS A 4 -87.22 3.23 -60.20
C HIS A 4 -86.10 4.20 -59.80
N SER A 5 -86.13 4.69 -58.55
CA SER A 5 -84.91 5.11 -57.87
C SER A 5 -84.71 4.21 -56.65
N HIS A 6 -83.61 3.46 -56.70
CA HIS A 6 -83.15 2.54 -55.68
C HIS A 6 -82.90 3.28 -54.37
N ALA A 7 -83.63 2.92 -53.33
CA ALA A 7 -83.22 3.16 -51.96
C ALA A 7 -82.01 2.25 -51.68
N HIS A 8 -80.80 2.79 -51.81
CA HIS A 8 -79.64 2.21 -51.18
C HIS A 8 -79.68 2.62 -49.70
N ASP A 9 -80.08 1.69 -48.85
CA ASP A 9 -79.83 1.77 -47.41
C ASP A 9 -78.32 1.82 -47.22
N ASP A 10 -77.80 3.04 -47.04
CA ASP A 10 -76.44 3.26 -46.59
C ASP A 10 -76.38 2.74 -45.15
N HIS A 11 -75.91 1.50 -45.00
CA HIS A 11 -75.64 0.90 -43.71
C HIS A 11 -74.60 1.76 -43.01
N GLY A 12 -75.10 2.70 -42.21
CA GLY A 12 -74.33 3.52 -41.29
C GLY A 12 -73.63 2.63 -40.28
N HIS A 13 -72.49 2.07 -40.69
CA HIS A 13 -71.50 1.54 -39.77
C HIS A 13 -71.01 2.73 -38.96
N GLY A 14 -71.67 2.98 -37.82
CA GLY A 14 -71.25 3.96 -36.85
C GLY A 14 -69.82 3.65 -36.44
N HIS A 15 -68.86 4.31 -37.09
CA HIS A 15 -67.46 4.22 -36.71
C HIS A 15 -67.36 4.76 -35.29
N ILE A 16 -67.20 3.86 -34.31
CA ILE A 16 -66.92 4.22 -32.93
C ILE A 16 -65.63 5.04 -32.96
N LYS A 17 -65.74 6.36 -32.81
CA LYS A 17 -64.58 7.23 -32.58
C LYS A 17 -64.06 6.92 -31.18
N LEU A 18 -63.14 5.98 -31.09
CA LEU A 18 -62.39 5.71 -29.87
C LEU A 18 -61.62 6.99 -29.52
N GLN A 19 -62.13 7.75 -28.55
CA GLN A 19 -61.35 8.83 -27.96
C GLN A 19 -60.20 8.19 -27.20
N TYR A 20 -58.99 8.38 -27.70
CA TYR A 20 -57.78 7.94 -27.01
C TYR A 20 -57.67 8.68 -25.68
N GLN A 21 -58.14 8.03 -24.62
CA GLN A 21 -58.02 8.50 -23.26
C GLN A 21 -56.74 7.89 -22.71
N ARG A 22 -55.66 8.68 -22.57
CA ARG A 22 -54.42 8.19 -21.96
C ARG A 22 -54.75 7.58 -20.60
N SER A 23 -54.30 6.35 -20.33
CA SER A 23 -54.56 5.71 -19.03
C SER A 23 -53.83 6.40 -17.87
N LEU A 24 -52.84 7.25 -18.16
CA LEU A 24 -52.15 8.14 -17.22
C LEU A 24 -52.00 9.54 -17.85
N PRO A 25 -52.45 10.62 -17.19
CA PRO A 25 -52.36 11.99 -17.71
C PRO A 25 -50.94 12.58 -17.57
N ILE A 26 -49.92 11.87 -18.06
CA ILE A 26 -48.52 12.31 -18.00
C ILE A 26 -48.12 12.88 -19.38
N PRO A 27 -47.52 14.09 -19.44
CA PRO A 27 -46.94 14.63 -20.66
C PRO A 27 -45.77 13.77 -21.17
N ASN A 28 -45.60 13.66 -22.49
CA ASN A 28 -44.51 12.88 -23.12
C ASN A 28 -43.12 13.29 -22.59
N GLY A 29 -42.90 14.60 -22.36
CA GLY A 29 -41.65 15.11 -21.80
C GLY A 29 -41.36 14.58 -20.39
N LYS A 30 -42.39 14.49 -19.53
CA LYS A 30 -42.24 13.90 -18.18
C LYS A 30 -41.96 12.41 -18.25
N LEU A 31 -42.64 11.69 -19.14
CA LEU A 31 -42.40 10.26 -19.32
C LEU A 31 -40.96 9.99 -19.79
N CYS A 32 -40.49 10.73 -20.80
CA CYS A 32 -39.11 10.61 -21.29
C CYS A 32 -38.10 10.95 -20.20
N LEU A 33 -38.36 11.99 -19.41
CA LEU A 33 -37.52 12.36 -18.29
C LEU A 33 -37.46 11.25 -17.24
N TRP A 34 -38.58 10.68 -16.82
CA TRP A 34 -38.59 9.58 -15.83
C TRP A 34 -37.85 8.34 -16.33
N LEU A 35 -37.99 7.98 -17.61
CA LEU A 35 -37.25 6.87 -18.20
C LEU A 35 -35.74 7.13 -18.20
N PHE A 36 -35.33 8.34 -18.58
CA PHE A 36 -33.93 8.76 -18.54
C PHE A 36 -33.38 8.81 -17.10
N LEU A 37 -34.13 9.34 -16.13
CA LEU A 37 -33.72 9.33 -14.73
C LEU A 37 -33.56 7.91 -14.20
N SER A 38 -34.43 6.98 -14.61
CA SER A 38 -34.30 5.57 -14.23
C SER A 38 -33.00 4.95 -14.74
N THR A 39 -32.57 5.27 -15.97
CA THR A 39 -31.30 4.74 -16.50
C THR A 39 -30.10 5.33 -15.77
N GLU A 40 -30.14 6.61 -15.42
CA GLU A 40 -29.07 7.26 -14.66
C GLU A 40 -28.99 6.74 -13.21
N ILE A 41 -30.12 6.45 -12.56
CA ILE A 41 -30.15 5.80 -11.24
C ILE A 41 -29.43 4.45 -11.30
N MET A 42 -29.72 3.63 -12.33
CA MET A 42 -29.06 2.33 -12.49
C MET A 42 -27.55 2.49 -12.75
N PHE A 43 -27.16 3.47 -13.56
CA PHE A 43 -25.77 3.78 -13.85
C PHE A 43 -24.98 4.16 -12.58
N PHE A 44 -25.47 5.14 -11.81
CA PHE A 44 -24.82 5.57 -10.57
C PHE A 44 -24.89 4.50 -9.47
N ALA A 45 -25.98 3.74 -9.36
CA ALA A 45 -26.06 2.63 -8.42
C ALA A 45 -24.97 1.56 -8.69
N GLY A 46 -24.71 1.26 -9.97
CA GLY A 46 -23.61 0.36 -10.35
C GLY A 46 -22.24 0.91 -9.96
N LEU A 47 -21.98 2.20 -10.22
CA LEU A 47 -20.71 2.85 -9.84
C LEU A 47 -20.51 2.91 -8.32
N ILE A 48 -21.55 3.32 -7.57
CA ILE A 48 -21.53 3.38 -6.11
C ILE A 48 -21.35 1.98 -5.51
N GLY A 49 -22.07 0.98 -6.03
CA GLY A 49 -21.93 -0.41 -5.60
C GLY A 49 -20.51 -0.95 -5.83
N ALA A 50 -19.94 -0.67 -7.00
CA ALA A 50 -18.55 -1.03 -7.29
C ALA A 50 -17.57 -0.36 -6.32
N TYR A 51 -17.75 0.94 -6.03
CA TYR A 51 -16.93 1.64 -5.04
C TYR A 51 -17.03 1.00 -3.65
N ILE A 52 -18.24 0.70 -3.17
CA ILE A 52 -18.47 0.05 -1.87
C ILE A 52 -17.72 -1.29 -1.80
N VAL A 53 -17.86 -2.14 -2.82
CA VAL A 53 -17.16 -3.44 -2.87
C VAL A 53 -15.64 -3.25 -2.87
N LEU A 54 -15.11 -2.28 -3.63
CA LEU A 54 -13.68 -1.99 -3.67
C LEU A 54 -13.17 -1.43 -2.33
N ARG A 55 -13.94 -0.54 -1.69
CA ARG A 55 -13.61 0.10 -0.41
C ARG A 55 -13.55 -0.89 0.75
N PHE A 56 -14.57 -1.74 0.86
CA PHE A 56 -14.69 -2.71 1.96
C PHE A 56 -13.97 -4.03 1.65
N GLY A 57 -13.71 -4.34 0.38
CA GLY A 57 -12.85 -5.44 -0.03
C GLY A 57 -11.35 -5.14 0.13
N ALA A 58 -10.98 -3.87 0.28
CA ALA A 58 -9.60 -3.48 0.58
C ALA A 58 -9.21 -3.91 2.01
N PRO A 59 -8.05 -4.55 2.21
CA PRO A 59 -7.58 -4.92 3.54
C PRO A 59 -7.55 -3.72 4.50
N SER A 60 -7.77 -3.97 5.79
CA SER A 60 -7.82 -2.93 6.82
C SER A 60 -6.57 -2.03 6.78
N GLY A 61 -6.78 -0.71 6.68
CA GLY A 61 -5.70 0.29 6.65
C GLY A 61 -5.06 0.50 5.27
N THR A 62 -5.55 -0.14 4.20
CA THR A 62 -4.98 0.01 2.84
C THR A 62 -5.70 1.01 1.94
N TRP A 63 -6.95 1.31 2.27
CA TRP A 63 -7.71 2.35 1.57
C TRP A 63 -7.37 3.72 2.13
N PRO A 64 -7.11 4.73 1.28
CA PRO A 64 -6.70 6.06 1.74
C PRO A 64 -7.80 6.73 2.57
N LEU A 65 -7.39 7.38 3.66
CA LEU A 65 -8.25 8.23 4.48
C LEU A 65 -8.47 9.58 3.76
N PRO A 66 -9.54 10.33 4.07
CA PRO A 66 -9.82 11.61 3.42
C PRO A 66 -8.65 12.62 3.45
N HIS A 67 -7.88 12.65 4.53
CA HIS A 67 -6.71 13.52 4.64
C HIS A 67 -5.55 13.11 3.71
N ASP A 68 -5.35 11.80 3.47
CA ASP A 68 -4.31 11.24 2.60
C ASP A 68 -4.47 11.69 1.13
N VAL A 69 -5.70 12.05 0.76
CA VAL A 69 -6.08 12.44 -0.61
C VAL A 69 -6.55 13.90 -0.70
N HIS A 70 -6.23 14.69 0.33
CA HIS A 70 -6.54 16.12 0.41
C HIS A 70 -8.03 16.41 0.16
N LEU A 71 -8.92 15.57 0.71
CA LEU A 71 -10.34 15.88 0.82
C LEU A 71 -10.55 16.74 2.06
N VAL A 72 -10.86 18.02 1.87
CA VAL A 72 -11.22 18.90 2.99
C VAL A 72 -12.71 18.74 3.27
N GLU A 73 -13.06 18.03 4.34
CA GLU A 73 -14.43 17.63 4.65
C GLU A 73 -15.34 18.84 4.84
N TRP A 74 -14.85 19.90 5.47
CA TRP A 74 -15.61 21.13 5.68
C TRP A 74 -15.95 21.85 4.37
N ILE A 75 -14.97 21.98 3.46
CA ILE A 75 -15.21 22.61 2.14
C ILE A 75 -16.18 21.76 1.33
N GLY A 76 -16.01 20.43 1.37
CA GLY A 76 -16.95 19.49 0.76
C GLY A 76 -18.37 19.62 1.33
N ALA A 77 -18.52 19.67 2.65
CA ALA A 77 -19.81 19.79 3.33
C ALA A 77 -20.52 21.11 3.00
N MET A 78 -19.79 22.23 3.02
CA MET A 78 -20.33 23.53 2.62
C MET A 78 -20.77 23.52 1.16
N ASN A 79 -19.99 22.88 0.28
CA ASN A 79 -20.34 22.79 -1.13
C ASN A 79 -21.59 21.91 -1.37
N THR A 80 -21.72 20.80 -0.64
CA THR A 80 -22.92 19.98 -0.62
C THR A 80 -24.14 20.76 -0.13
N PHE A 81 -23.97 21.57 0.91
CA PHE A 81 -25.03 22.46 1.41
C PHE A 81 -25.49 23.47 0.35
N VAL A 82 -24.54 24.12 -0.35
CA VAL A 82 -24.83 25.03 -1.48
C VAL A 82 -25.66 24.33 -2.56
N LEU A 83 -25.31 23.08 -2.90
CA LEU A 83 -26.02 22.30 -3.90
C LEU A 83 -27.46 21.99 -3.44
N ILE A 84 -27.65 21.48 -2.22
CA ILE A 84 -28.99 21.19 -1.67
C ILE A 84 -29.87 22.45 -1.58
N CYS A 85 -29.29 23.60 -1.18
CA CYS A 85 -30.01 24.87 -1.19
C CYS A 85 -30.44 25.29 -2.61
N SER A 86 -29.66 24.97 -3.64
CA SER A 86 -30.01 25.25 -5.04
C SER A 86 -31.24 24.45 -5.52
N SER A 87 -31.48 23.26 -4.96
CA SER A 87 -32.74 22.53 -5.17
C SER A 87 -33.96 23.29 -4.64
N VAL A 88 -33.84 23.94 -3.49
CA VAL A 88 -34.95 24.74 -2.94
C VAL A 88 -35.26 25.91 -3.87
N THR A 89 -34.24 26.56 -4.43
CA THR A 89 -34.44 27.73 -5.30
C THR A 89 -35.12 27.36 -6.63
N ILE A 90 -34.87 26.17 -7.20
CA ILE A 90 -35.60 25.75 -8.42
C ILE A 90 -37.09 25.45 -8.14
N VAL A 91 -37.43 24.91 -6.96
CA VAL A 91 -38.84 24.74 -6.55
C VAL A 91 -39.54 26.09 -6.40
N LEU A 92 -38.87 27.07 -5.79
CA LEU A 92 -39.40 28.44 -5.69
C LEU A 92 -39.58 29.09 -7.07
N SER A 93 -38.67 28.83 -8.02
CA SER A 93 -38.82 29.27 -9.40
C SER A 93 -40.04 28.66 -10.09
N TYR A 94 -40.30 27.37 -9.87
CA TYR A 94 -41.47 26.66 -10.40
C TYR A 94 -42.78 27.23 -9.83
N GLU A 95 -42.88 27.41 -8.51
CA GLU A 95 -44.08 27.97 -7.87
C GLU A 95 -44.35 29.42 -8.30
N ALA A 96 -43.30 30.22 -8.47
CA ALA A 96 -43.41 31.57 -9.01
C ALA A 96 -43.92 31.57 -10.46
N ALA A 97 -43.44 30.66 -11.31
CA ALA A 97 -43.91 30.53 -12.69
C ALA A 97 -45.37 30.08 -12.75
N LYS A 98 -45.76 29.11 -11.91
CA LYS A 98 -47.15 28.64 -11.78
C LYS A 98 -48.09 29.75 -11.33
N SER A 99 -47.62 30.63 -10.45
CA SER A 99 -48.33 31.85 -10.02
C SER A 99 -48.25 33.01 -11.03
N ASN A 100 -47.73 32.75 -12.25
CA ASN A 100 -47.56 33.72 -13.34
C ASN A 100 -46.64 34.92 -13.01
N GLN A 101 -45.76 34.76 -12.01
CA GLN A 101 -44.80 35.77 -11.57
C GLN A 101 -43.44 35.57 -12.26
N SER A 102 -43.38 35.92 -13.55
CA SER A 102 -42.21 35.61 -14.39
C SER A 102 -40.91 36.30 -13.96
N SER A 103 -40.96 37.50 -13.38
CA SER A 103 -39.76 38.16 -12.83
C SER A 103 -39.17 37.40 -11.64
N MET A 104 -40.03 37.02 -10.69
CA MET A 104 -39.64 36.26 -9.50
C MET A 104 -39.13 34.86 -9.87
N SER A 105 -39.80 34.19 -10.82
CA SER A 105 -39.34 32.89 -11.33
C SER A 105 -37.94 32.96 -11.94
N ARG A 106 -37.67 33.99 -12.75
CA ARG A 106 -36.32 34.23 -13.32
C ARG A 106 -35.28 34.54 -12.27
N PHE A 107 -35.62 35.31 -11.23
CA PHE A 107 -34.71 35.58 -10.12
C PHE A 107 -34.28 34.29 -9.41
N TRP A 108 -35.25 33.44 -9.03
CA TRP A 108 -34.95 32.17 -8.37
C TRP A 108 -34.16 31.21 -9.27
N LEU A 109 -34.48 31.17 -10.56
CA LEU A 109 -33.72 30.37 -11.52
C LEU A 109 -32.28 30.86 -11.68
N ALA A 110 -32.07 32.17 -11.76
CA ALA A 110 -30.74 32.77 -11.81
C ALA A 110 -29.95 32.45 -10.54
N LEU A 111 -30.59 32.46 -9.37
CA LEU A 111 -29.97 32.06 -8.12
C LEU A 111 -29.54 30.58 -8.16
N THR A 112 -30.39 29.67 -8.66
CA THR A 112 -30.01 28.27 -8.86
C THR A 112 -28.78 28.13 -9.76
N LEU A 113 -28.74 28.86 -10.89
CA LEU A 113 -27.62 28.87 -11.82
C LEU A 113 -26.32 29.33 -11.15
N ILE A 114 -26.38 30.38 -10.33
CA ILE A 114 -25.23 30.90 -9.57
C ILE A 114 -24.74 29.85 -8.57
N LEU A 115 -25.64 29.28 -7.76
CA LEU A 115 -25.29 28.29 -6.74
C LEU A 115 -24.65 27.03 -7.35
N GLY A 116 -25.21 26.52 -8.46
CA GLY A 116 -24.62 25.38 -9.16
C GLY A 116 -23.28 25.72 -9.84
N THR A 117 -23.08 26.97 -10.28
CA THR A 117 -21.78 27.43 -10.79
C THR A 117 -20.73 27.50 -9.68
N VAL A 118 -21.11 27.98 -8.49
CA VAL A 118 -20.25 27.93 -7.29
C VAL A 118 -19.85 26.48 -6.99
N PHE A 119 -20.80 25.55 -7.07
CA PHE A 119 -20.52 24.13 -6.85
C PHE A 119 -19.44 23.57 -7.79
N ILE A 120 -19.56 23.82 -9.10
CA ILE A 120 -18.54 23.42 -10.08
C ILE A 120 -17.22 24.16 -9.82
N GLY A 121 -17.25 25.44 -9.46
CA GLY A 121 -16.05 26.22 -9.17
C GLY A 121 -15.23 25.65 -8.02
N VAL A 122 -15.89 25.30 -6.91
CA VAL A 122 -15.25 24.63 -5.76
C VAL A 122 -14.67 23.27 -6.18
N LYS A 123 -15.39 22.51 -7.00
CA LYS A 123 -14.89 21.22 -7.52
C LYS A 123 -13.70 21.38 -8.46
N GLY A 124 -13.70 22.41 -9.31
CA GLY A 124 -12.58 22.74 -10.18
C GLY A 124 -11.32 23.08 -9.38
N TYR A 125 -11.47 23.88 -8.32
CA TYR A 125 -10.38 24.17 -7.38
C TYR A 125 -9.83 22.90 -6.72
N GLU A 126 -10.72 22.04 -6.24
CA GLU A 126 -10.34 20.78 -5.60
C GLU A 126 -9.58 19.84 -6.56
N TYR A 127 -10.05 19.73 -7.81
CA TYR A 127 -9.37 18.95 -8.85
C TYR A 127 -8.00 19.53 -9.18
N SER A 128 -7.90 20.85 -9.34
CA SER A 128 -6.63 21.53 -9.60
C SER A 128 -5.63 21.29 -8.48
N SER A 129 -6.06 21.37 -7.22
CA SER A 129 -5.23 21.01 -6.07
C SER A 129 -4.77 19.55 -6.14
N LYS A 130 -5.66 18.61 -6.43
CA LYS A 130 -5.32 17.18 -6.57
C LYS A 130 -4.29 16.93 -7.69
N PHE A 131 -4.46 17.56 -8.84
CA PHE A 131 -3.49 17.46 -9.94
C PHE A 131 -2.13 18.07 -9.58
N ALA A 132 -2.11 19.18 -8.83
CA ALA A 132 -0.86 19.77 -8.34
C ALA A 132 -0.11 18.86 -7.35
N HIS A 133 -0.84 18.05 -6.56
CA HIS A 133 -0.29 17.00 -5.71
C HIS A 133 -0.02 15.69 -6.46
N GLY A 134 -0.16 15.70 -7.79
CA GLY A 134 0.13 14.56 -8.64
C GLY A 134 -0.94 13.46 -8.64
N ILE A 135 -2.13 13.71 -8.11
CA ILE A 135 -3.23 12.74 -8.07
C ILE A 135 -4.01 12.78 -9.40
N PHE A 136 -3.85 11.77 -10.24
CA PHE A 136 -4.41 11.71 -11.60
C PHE A 136 -5.33 10.51 -11.82
N PRO A 137 -6.30 10.57 -12.76
CA PRO A 137 -7.20 9.46 -13.05
C PRO A 137 -6.57 8.28 -13.80
N SER A 138 -5.43 8.46 -14.47
CA SER A 138 -4.80 7.37 -15.24
C SER A 138 -3.30 7.56 -15.50
N SER A 139 -2.89 8.57 -16.27
CA SER A 139 -1.50 8.79 -16.67
C SER A 139 -1.09 10.27 -16.55
N PRO A 140 0.09 10.60 -15.99
CA PRO A 140 1.00 9.70 -15.28
C PRO A 140 0.30 9.08 -14.06
N ARG A 141 0.72 7.87 -13.64
CA ARG A 141 0.08 7.15 -12.52
C ARG A 141 -0.04 8.11 -11.34
N SER A 142 -1.25 8.21 -10.77
CA SER A 142 -1.54 9.05 -9.61
C SER A 142 -0.42 8.92 -8.56
N LEU A 143 0.35 9.98 -8.39
CA LEU A 143 1.25 10.21 -7.28
C LEU A 143 0.40 10.56 -6.07
N ILE A 144 -0.50 9.66 -5.65
CA ILE A 144 -0.94 9.72 -4.25
C ILE A 144 0.35 9.49 -3.47
N HIS A 145 0.90 10.57 -2.92
CA HIS A 145 2.20 10.60 -2.25
C HIS A 145 2.21 9.85 -0.91
N GLU A 146 1.29 8.93 -0.72
CA GLU A 146 1.29 8.00 0.38
C GLU A 146 1.61 6.60 -0.09
N ARG A 147 2.25 5.87 0.80
CA ARG A 147 2.85 4.57 0.59
C ARG A 147 1.78 3.48 0.42
N ALA A 148 0.85 3.63 -0.52
CA ALA A 148 -0.13 2.63 -0.92
C ALA A 148 0.55 1.27 -1.19
N ASP A 149 1.78 1.31 -1.70
CA ASP A 149 2.58 0.10 -1.86
C ASP A 149 3.15 -0.46 -0.53
N ILE A 150 3.43 0.36 0.50
CA ILE A 150 3.76 -0.13 1.85
C ILE A 150 2.52 -0.68 2.54
N TYR A 151 1.35 -0.08 2.36
CA TYR A 151 0.11 -0.66 2.87
C TYR A 151 -0.19 -2.01 2.20
N TYR A 152 0.11 -2.17 0.91
CA TYR A 152 0.04 -3.47 0.24
C TYR A 152 0.99 -4.49 0.89
N VAL A 153 2.28 -4.15 1.03
CA VAL A 153 3.28 -5.04 1.64
C VAL A 153 2.92 -5.36 3.10
N GLN A 154 2.41 -4.38 3.85
CA GLN A 154 1.92 -4.53 5.22
C GLN A 154 0.70 -5.45 5.28
N ALA A 155 -0.26 -5.33 4.37
CA ALA A 155 -1.42 -6.22 4.32
C ALA A 155 -1.01 -7.66 4.02
N VAL A 156 -0.08 -7.86 3.09
CA VAL A 156 0.51 -9.18 2.82
C VAL A 156 1.20 -9.72 4.08
N ARG A 157 2.00 -8.88 4.77
CA ARG A 157 2.66 -9.24 6.02
C ARG A 157 1.67 -9.64 7.11
N GLN A 158 0.60 -8.88 7.30
CA GLN A 158 -0.44 -9.16 8.29
C GLN A 158 -1.18 -10.47 7.98
N SER A 159 -1.52 -10.70 6.71
CA SER A 159 -2.15 -11.95 6.27
C SER A 159 -1.25 -13.16 6.54
N LEU A 160 0.02 -13.08 6.15
CA LEU A 160 1.02 -14.13 6.43
C LEU A 160 1.22 -14.34 7.93
N ALA A 161 1.28 -13.27 8.72
CA ALA A 161 1.41 -13.35 10.16
C ALA A 161 0.21 -14.04 10.80
N ALA A 162 -1.01 -13.81 10.30
CA ALA A 162 -2.21 -14.50 10.75
C ALA A 162 -2.14 -16.01 10.47
N HIS A 163 -1.72 -16.41 9.26
CA HIS A 163 -1.51 -17.83 8.93
C HIS A 163 -0.44 -18.48 9.81
N LYS A 164 0.69 -17.78 10.02
CA LYS A 164 1.79 -18.25 10.85
C LYS A 164 1.38 -18.39 12.31
N ALA A 165 0.65 -17.42 12.86
CA ALA A 165 0.22 -17.40 14.26
C ALA A 165 -0.65 -18.62 14.62
N VAL A 166 -1.50 -19.08 13.69
CA VAL A 166 -2.30 -20.30 13.89
C VAL A 166 -1.40 -21.53 14.04
N LEU A 167 -0.36 -21.66 13.22
CA LEU A 167 0.57 -22.80 13.27
C LEU A 167 1.53 -22.70 14.45
N ASP A 168 2.08 -21.53 14.72
CA ASP A 168 2.92 -21.26 15.90
C ASP A 168 2.16 -21.56 17.20
N GLY A 169 0.87 -21.23 17.27
CA GLY A 169 0.02 -21.54 18.42
C GLY A 169 -0.11 -23.04 18.68
N LYS A 170 -0.14 -23.87 17.64
CA LYS A 170 -0.13 -25.34 17.77
C LYS A 170 1.21 -25.85 18.28
N VAL A 171 2.31 -25.32 17.74
CA VAL A 171 3.68 -25.67 18.19
C VAL A 171 3.88 -25.28 19.65
N ALA A 172 3.43 -24.08 20.04
CA ALA A 172 3.52 -23.59 21.42
C ALA A 172 2.66 -24.40 22.40
N ALA A 173 1.58 -25.03 21.91
CA ALA A 173 0.76 -25.97 22.67
C ALA A 173 1.31 -27.41 22.65
N GLU A 174 2.55 -27.61 22.21
CA GLU A 174 3.23 -28.91 22.08
C GLU A 174 2.46 -29.93 21.23
N GLN A 175 1.63 -29.45 20.30
CA GLN A 175 0.91 -30.31 19.37
C GLN A 175 1.83 -30.70 18.21
N THR A 176 1.87 -31.99 17.88
CA THR A 176 2.58 -32.48 16.70
C THR A 176 1.89 -31.95 15.44
N LEU A 177 2.61 -31.16 14.66
CA LEU A 177 2.13 -30.72 13.35
C LEU A 177 2.08 -31.90 12.38
N THR A 178 1.04 -31.93 11.56
CA THR A 178 1.01 -32.82 10.39
C THR A 178 2.10 -32.46 9.39
N GLU A 179 2.44 -33.38 8.48
CA GLU A 179 3.40 -33.11 7.39
C GLU A 179 2.98 -31.90 6.54
N GLU A 180 1.67 -31.78 6.27
CA GLU A 180 1.12 -30.64 5.54
C GLU A 180 1.28 -29.32 6.32
N GLU A 181 1.00 -29.31 7.62
CA GLU A 181 1.15 -28.12 8.46
C GLU A 181 2.61 -27.70 8.62
N THR A 182 3.52 -28.67 8.68
CA THR A 182 4.97 -28.42 8.70
C THR A 182 5.40 -27.71 7.42
N LYS A 183 4.97 -28.23 6.26
CA LYS A 183 5.23 -27.60 4.96
C LYS A 183 4.60 -26.20 4.85
N ARG A 184 3.38 -26.00 5.37
CA ARG A 184 2.73 -24.67 5.42
C ARG A 184 3.53 -23.68 6.27
N LEU A 185 4.07 -24.12 7.41
CA LEU A 185 4.88 -23.28 8.30
C LEU A 185 6.21 -22.89 7.63
N GLU A 186 6.87 -23.82 6.95
CA GLU A 186 8.08 -23.56 6.16
C GLU A 186 7.82 -22.50 5.08
N ILE A 187 6.75 -22.66 4.30
CA ILE A 187 6.33 -21.68 3.29
C ILE A 187 6.02 -20.32 3.93
N CYS A 188 5.32 -20.28 5.07
CA CYS A 188 5.04 -19.03 5.77
C CYS A 188 6.32 -18.30 6.20
N ASN A 189 7.28 -19.02 6.79
CA ASN A 189 8.57 -18.44 7.21
C ASN A 189 9.33 -17.84 6.04
N LEU A 190 9.39 -18.60 4.94
CA LEU A 190 10.04 -18.19 3.71
C LEU A 190 9.43 -16.90 3.14
N LEU A 191 8.09 -16.86 3.03
CA LEU A 191 7.37 -15.71 2.50
C LEU A 191 7.44 -14.49 3.43
N VAL A 192 7.46 -14.69 4.74
CA VAL A 192 7.64 -13.60 5.72
C VAL A 192 8.98 -12.89 5.50
N ASP A 193 10.08 -13.64 5.29
CA ASP A 193 11.39 -13.04 5.07
C ASP A 193 11.48 -12.35 3.70
N TYR A 194 10.83 -12.88 2.66
CA TYR A 194 10.69 -12.22 1.35
C TYR A 194 9.89 -10.90 1.43
N VAL A 195 8.80 -10.89 2.20
CA VAL A 195 7.97 -9.69 2.41
C VAL A 195 8.73 -8.64 3.21
N LYS A 196 9.46 -9.02 4.27
CA LYS A 196 10.32 -8.08 5.02
C LYS A 196 11.39 -7.44 4.13
N TRP A 197 12.02 -8.22 3.25
CA TRP A 197 12.97 -7.67 2.28
C TRP A 197 12.29 -6.63 1.38
N THR A 198 11.11 -6.97 0.86
CA THR A 198 10.32 -6.05 0.01
C THR A 198 9.96 -4.76 0.77
N GLU A 199 9.55 -4.86 2.03
CA GLU A 199 9.22 -3.74 2.91
C GLU A 199 10.44 -2.83 3.14
N ASN A 200 11.59 -3.42 3.42
CA ASN A 200 12.84 -2.68 3.63
C ASN A 200 13.25 -1.89 2.37
N ILE A 201 13.20 -2.52 1.19
CA ILE A 201 13.51 -1.83 -0.07
C ILE A 201 12.48 -0.73 -0.34
N ALA A 202 11.18 -1.05 -0.21
CA ALA A 202 10.09 -0.11 -0.45
C ALA A 202 10.14 1.13 0.47
N SER A 203 10.64 0.97 1.71
CA SER A 203 10.66 2.04 2.72
C SER A 203 11.98 2.82 2.77
N LEU A 204 13.12 2.17 2.55
CA LEU A 204 14.45 2.76 2.82
C LEU A 204 15.22 3.16 1.56
N ASP A 205 14.89 2.61 0.38
CA ASP A 205 15.64 2.91 -0.84
C ASP A 205 15.29 4.29 -1.41
N SER A 206 16.32 5.11 -1.67
CA SER A 206 16.17 6.43 -2.29
C SER A 206 15.68 6.37 -3.75
N ASP A 207 15.93 5.25 -4.44
CA ASP A 207 15.57 5.06 -5.83
C ASP A 207 14.10 4.60 -5.97
N THR A 208 13.27 5.48 -6.51
CA THR A 208 11.85 5.22 -6.78
C THR A 208 11.63 4.03 -7.73
N PHE A 209 12.53 3.79 -8.67
CA PHE A 209 12.41 2.66 -9.60
C PHE A 209 12.63 1.33 -8.87
N LYS A 210 13.64 1.25 -8.00
CA LYS A 210 13.93 0.03 -7.21
C LYS A 210 12.82 -0.30 -6.24
N ARG A 211 12.29 0.71 -5.54
CA ARG A 211 11.10 0.56 -4.68
C ARG A 211 9.96 -0.07 -5.47
N ARG A 212 9.62 0.54 -6.61
CA ARG A 212 8.54 0.06 -7.49
C ARG A 212 8.77 -1.38 -7.96
N ALA A 213 9.97 -1.68 -8.43
CA ALA A 213 10.32 -3.00 -8.92
C ALA A 213 10.16 -4.07 -7.84
N ALA A 214 10.63 -3.82 -6.61
CA ALA A 214 10.46 -4.76 -5.50
C ALA A 214 8.97 -5.07 -5.20
N MET A 215 8.13 -4.04 -5.25
CA MET A 215 6.69 -4.15 -4.94
C MET A 215 5.91 -4.82 -6.08
N GLU A 216 6.27 -4.52 -7.34
CA GLU A 216 5.71 -5.22 -8.50
C GLU A 216 6.12 -6.70 -8.52
N ARG A 217 7.33 -7.04 -8.07
CA ARG A 217 7.79 -8.44 -7.95
C ARG A 217 7.00 -9.21 -6.91
N LEU A 218 6.81 -8.66 -5.70
CA LEU A 218 5.96 -9.30 -4.69
C LEU A 218 4.54 -9.52 -5.22
N ALA A 219 3.98 -8.54 -5.92
CA ALA A 219 2.66 -8.67 -6.53
C ALA A 219 2.60 -9.78 -7.58
N MET A 220 3.59 -9.85 -8.48
CA MET A 220 3.66 -10.89 -9.51
C MET A 220 3.89 -12.28 -8.91
N ALA A 221 4.66 -12.39 -7.85
CA ALA A 221 4.84 -13.64 -7.10
C ALA A 221 3.51 -14.13 -6.51
N ILE A 222 2.73 -13.24 -5.90
CA ILE A 222 1.45 -13.59 -5.26
C ILE A 222 0.38 -13.91 -6.29
N TYR A 223 0.24 -13.03 -7.30
CA TYR A 223 -0.77 -13.14 -8.34
C TYR A 223 -0.26 -12.48 -9.64
N PRO A 224 0.24 -13.27 -10.61
CA PRO A 224 0.74 -12.79 -11.89
C PRO A 224 -0.37 -12.10 -12.70
N LEU A 225 -0.33 -10.77 -12.71
CA LEU A 225 -1.33 -9.92 -13.35
C LEU A 225 -0.84 -9.39 -14.71
N PHE A 226 -1.11 -10.13 -15.77
CA PHE A 226 -0.81 -9.69 -17.14
C PHE A 226 -1.88 -8.71 -17.65
N HIS A 227 -1.51 -7.44 -17.80
CA HIS A 227 -2.39 -6.37 -18.29
C HIS A 227 -1.85 -5.74 -19.57
N GLY A 228 -2.73 -5.08 -20.35
CA GLY A 228 -2.34 -4.27 -21.50
C GLY A 228 -1.83 -5.11 -22.67
N HIS A 229 -0.61 -4.84 -23.14
CA HIS A 229 -0.03 -5.53 -24.29
C HIS A 229 0.05 -7.04 -24.12
N ASP A 230 0.15 -7.58 -22.90
CA ASP A 230 0.30 -9.02 -22.66
C ASP A 230 -1.01 -9.75 -22.37
N ALA A 231 -2.14 -9.05 -22.39
CA ALA A 231 -3.45 -9.63 -22.07
C ALA A 231 -3.86 -10.73 -23.06
N HIS A 232 -3.46 -10.58 -24.34
CA HIS A 232 -3.76 -11.50 -25.44
C HIS A 232 -2.95 -12.81 -25.42
N LEU A 233 -1.91 -12.88 -24.58
CA LEU A 233 -1.05 -14.06 -24.48
C LEU A 233 -1.82 -15.27 -23.93
N SER A 234 -1.51 -16.45 -24.47
CA SER A 234 -2.03 -17.71 -23.93
C SER A 234 -1.54 -17.95 -22.50
N PRO A 235 -2.21 -18.79 -21.70
CA PRO A 235 -1.74 -19.16 -20.36
C PRO A 235 -0.27 -19.65 -20.36
N GLN A 236 0.14 -20.40 -21.38
CA GLN A 236 1.51 -20.90 -21.51
C GLN A 236 2.52 -19.77 -21.78
N GLN A 237 2.17 -18.82 -22.66
CA GLN A 237 3.04 -17.68 -22.96
C GLN A 237 3.18 -16.74 -21.75
N LYS A 238 2.09 -16.54 -21.01
CA LYS A 238 2.09 -15.80 -19.73
C LYS A 238 3.01 -16.47 -18.72
N HIS A 239 2.91 -17.79 -18.58
CA HIS A 239 3.78 -18.56 -17.72
C HIS A 239 5.26 -18.46 -18.14
N GLU A 240 5.57 -18.56 -19.43
CA GLU A 240 6.94 -18.42 -19.94
C GLU A 240 7.52 -17.03 -19.66
N LEU A 241 6.72 -15.98 -19.85
CA LEU A 241 7.11 -14.60 -19.57
C LEU A 241 7.40 -14.39 -18.08
N PHE A 242 6.52 -14.90 -17.20
CA PHE A 242 6.72 -14.88 -15.75
C PHE A 242 8.01 -15.61 -15.37
N THR A 243 8.17 -16.85 -15.81
CA THR A 243 9.37 -17.66 -15.53
C THR A 243 10.65 -16.98 -16.02
N LYS A 244 10.64 -16.36 -17.20
CA LYS A 244 11.79 -15.61 -17.73
C LYS A 244 12.14 -14.39 -16.86
N MET A 245 11.13 -13.64 -16.42
CA MET A 245 11.30 -12.50 -15.54
C MET A 245 11.91 -12.92 -14.21
N MET A 246 11.35 -13.97 -13.61
CA MET A 246 11.78 -14.47 -12.31
C MET A 246 13.20 -15.09 -12.38
N LYS A 247 13.56 -15.81 -13.46
CA LYS A 247 14.93 -16.30 -13.69
C LYS A 247 15.97 -15.19 -13.85
N THR A 248 15.59 -14.09 -14.50
CA THR A 248 16.50 -12.93 -14.64
C THR A 248 16.78 -12.31 -13.28
N GLU A 249 15.78 -12.25 -12.41
CA GLU A 249 15.95 -11.83 -11.02
C GLU A 249 16.81 -12.81 -10.24
N LEU A 250 16.55 -14.11 -10.34
CA LEU A 250 17.32 -15.15 -9.66
C LEU A 250 18.82 -14.99 -9.91
N ALA A 251 19.22 -14.84 -11.17
CA ALA A 251 20.62 -14.65 -11.54
C ALA A 251 21.25 -13.37 -10.95
N ALA A 252 20.46 -12.33 -10.65
CA ALA A 252 20.94 -11.15 -9.94
C ALA A 252 21.08 -11.41 -8.43
N VAL A 253 20.11 -12.12 -7.83
CA VAL A 253 20.11 -12.49 -6.40
C VAL A 253 21.24 -13.47 -6.07
N GLU A 254 21.48 -14.46 -6.93
CA GLU A 254 22.57 -15.44 -6.78
C GLU A 254 23.94 -14.78 -6.85
N ARG A 255 24.12 -13.80 -7.76
CA ARG A 255 25.35 -12.99 -7.84
C ARG A 255 25.57 -12.20 -6.56
N GLU A 256 24.52 -11.51 -6.08
CA GLU A 256 24.58 -10.79 -4.81
C GLU A 256 24.94 -11.73 -3.64
N GLY A 257 24.33 -12.92 -3.60
CA GLY A 257 24.63 -13.94 -2.59
C GLY A 257 26.06 -14.45 -2.64
N PHE A 258 26.60 -14.66 -3.85
CA PHE A 258 28.00 -15.03 -4.03
C PHE A 258 28.94 -13.95 -3.47
N ASP A 259 28.72 -12.68 -3.83
CA ASP A 259 29.55 -11.57 -3.39
C ASP A 259 29.52 -11.39 -1.86
N VAL A 260 28.33 -11.45 -1.25
CA VAL A 260 28.18 -11.37 0.22
C VAL A 260 28.85 -12.55 0.90
N ASN A 261 28.69 -13.77 0.38
CA ASN A 261 29.31 -14.96 0.95
C ASN A 261 30.85 -14.91 0.84
N GLN A 262 31.40 -14.36 -0.25
CA GLN A 262 32.84 -14.14 -0.37
C GLN A 262 33.36 -13.10 0.63
N ALA A 263 32.61 -12.01 0.84
CA ALA A 263 32.95 -11.02 1.86
C ALA A 263 32.96 -11.64 3.27
N ILE A 264 31.93 -12.42 3.61
CA ILE A 264 31.85 -13.15 4.89
C ILE A 264 33.05 -14.08 5.03
N LYS A 265 33.37 -14.90 4.02
CA LYS A 265 34.53 -15.81 4.07
C LYS A 265 35.85 -15.08 4.30
N THR A 266 36.02 -13.94 3.64
CA THR A 266 37.24 -13.13 3.79
C THR A 266 37.36 -12.57 5.20
N ILE A 267 36.28 -11.98 5.72
CA ILE A 267 36.25 -11.38 7.05
C ILE A 267 36.38 -12.45 8.14
N ALA A 268 35.64 -13.56 8.02
CA ALA A 268 35.73 -14.68 8.95
C ALA A 268 37.11 -15.34 8.94
N GLY A 269 37.76 -15.42 7.78
CA GLY A 269 39.14 -15.89 7.65
C GLY A 269 40.13 -14.99 8.40
N ASN A 270 40.04 -13.67 8.21
CA ASN A 270 40.86 -12.70 8.94
C ASN A 270 40.62 -12.76 10.44
N ARG A 271 39.34 -12.83 10.85
CA ARG A 271 38.94 -13.02 12.26
C ARG A 271 39.54 -14.28 12.87
N ALA A 272 39.52 -15.40 12.14
CA ALA A 272 40.10 -16.67 12.61
C ALA A 272 41.62 -16.57 12.79
N GLY A 273 42.33 -15.80 11.96
CA GLY A 273 43.74 -15.48 12.15
C GLY A 273 43.99 -14.73 13.46
N VAL A 274 43.23 -13.65 13.69
CA VAL A 274 43.34 -12.84 14.92
C VAL A 274 42.92 -13.64 16.16
N ALA A 275 41.94 -14.54 16.04
CA ALA A 275 41.52 -15.42 17.14
C ALA A 275 42.66 -16.35 17.58
N LYS A 276 43.40 -16.94 16.63
CA LYS A 276 44.59 -17.77 16.94
C LYS A 276 45.68 -16.98 17.64
N GLU A 277 45.91 -15.72 17.24
CA GLU A 277 46.87 -14.85 17.92
C GLU A 277 46.43 -14.53 19.36
N ALA A 278 45.14 -14.28 19.58
CA ALA A 278 44.57 -14.06 20.91
C ALA A 278 44.65 -15.31 21.80
N GLU A 279 44.40 -16.50 21.25
CA GLU A 279 44.57 -17.78 21.93
C GLU A 279 46.04 -18.00 22.33
N ALA A 280 46.99 -17.73 21.43
CA ALA A 280 48.42 -17.84 21.71
C ALA A 280 48.88 -16.87 22.82
N LEU A 281 48.39 -15.62 22.81
CA LEU A 281 48.66 -14.66 23.87
C LEU A 281 48.06 -15.09 25.21
N THR A 282 46.87 -15.70 25.20
CA THR A 282 46.22 -16.24 26.41
C THR A 282 47.05 -17.36 27.01
N GLU A 283 47.54 -18.29 26.19
CA GLU A 283 48.41 -19.38 26.66
C GLU A 283 49.78 -18.85 27.13
N GLN A 284 50.34 -17.84 26.45
CA GLN A 284 51.58 -17.16 26.88
C GLN A 284 51.41 -16.53 28.27
N ILE A 285 50.31 -15.81 28.52
CA ILE A 285 50.01 -15.20 29.82
C ILE A 285 49.90 -16.27 30.91
N LYS A 286 49.26 -17.40 30.60
CA LYS A 286 49.14 -18.54 31.52
C LYS A 286 50.52 -19.11 31.91
N LEU A 287 51.38 -19.37 30.92
CA LEU A 287 52.74 -19.86 31.16
C LEU A 287 53.59 -18.86 31.95
N LEU A 288 53.50 -17.57 31.65
CA LEU A 288 54.22 -16.53 32.39
C LEU A 288 53.72 -16.42 33.84
N ASN A 289 52.42 -16.59 34.09
CA ASN A 289 51.87 -16.64 35.45
C ASN A 289 52.39 -17.86 36.23
N GLU A 290 52.49 -19.04 35.59
CA GLU A 290 53.11 -20.22 36.21
C GLU A 290 54.59 -20.00 36.54
N GLN A 291 55.34 -19.33 35.64
CA GLN A 291 56.74 -18.96 35.89
C GLN A 291 56.88 -17.97 37.06
N LYS A 292 56.00 -16.96 37.12
CA LYS A 292 55.94 -16.01 38.23
C LYS A 292 55.72 -16.73 39.56
N MET A 293 54.80 -17.68 39.62
CA MET A 293 54.53 -18.48 40.84
C MET A 293 55.77 -19.26 41.28
N LYS A 294 56.48 -19.93 40.36
CA LYS A 294 57.71 -20.67 40.67
C LYS A 294 58.84 -19.76 41.19
N LEU A 295 58.97 -18.55 40.62
CA LEU A 295 59.94 -17.56 41.07
C LEU A 295 59.60 -16.97 42.45
N GLN A 296 58.31 -16.83 42.77
CA GLN A 296 57.86 -16.37 44.09
C GLN A 296 58.06 -17.46 45.17
N GLU A 297 57.90 -18.73 44.81
CA GLU A 297 58.19 -19.86 45.71
C GLU A 297 59.70 -20.00 46.00
N SER A 298 60.56 -19.81 44.99
CA SER A 298 62.01 -19.85 45.18
C SER A 298 62.59 -18.63 45.91
N ALA A 299 61.88 -17.49 45.89
CA ALA A 299 62.23 -16.29 46.65
C ALA A 299 61.77 -16.31 48.12
N LYS A 300 61.05 -17.35 48.56
CA LYS A 300 60.60 -17.51 49.95
C LYS A 300 61.81 -17.89 50.81
N PRO A 301 62.20 -17.11 51.85
CA PRO A 301 63.35 -17.47 52.67
C PRO A 301 63.09 -18.79 53.38
N ALA A 302 64.05 -19.72 53.30
CA ALA A 302 64.05 -20.94 54.08
C ALA A 302 64.08 -20.58 55.57
N ALA A 303 62.92 -20.59 56.22
CA ALA A 303 62.82 -20.55 57.67
C ALA A 303 63.25 -21.91 58.24
N ALA A 304 64.55 -22.20 58.21
CA ALA A 304 65.24 -23.17 59.08
C ALA A 304 66.74 -23.22 58.76
N ALA A 305 67.52 -22.29 59.33
CA ALA A 305 68.93 -22.51 59.60
C ALA A 305 69.37 -21.58 60.74
N THR A 306 69.08 -21.98 61.98
CA THR A 306 69.83 -21.48 63.14
C THR A 306 71.22 -22.10 63.10
N GLY A 307 72.22 -21.30 62.73
CA GLY A 307 73.62 -21.66 62.79
C GLY A 307 74.48 -20.43 62.55
N ALA A 308 75.06 -19.91 63.63
CA ALA A 308 76.02 -18.82 63.63
C ALA A 308 77.22 -19.11 62.70
N VAL A 309 77.82 -18.07 62.10
CA VAL A 309 79.27 -17.79 62.06
C VAL A 309 79.50 -16.41 61.39
N GLU A 310 80.62 -15.81 61.78
CA GLU A 310 81.02 -14.41 61.82
C GLU A 310 81.29 -13.68 60.49
N SER A 311 81.11 -12.36 60.57
CA SER A 311 81.94 -11.29 60.01
C SER A 311 83.26 -11.72 59.31
N THR A 312 83.36 -11.47 58.00
CA THR A 312 84.45 -10.65 57.43
C THR A 312 84.23 -10.32 55.94
N THR A 313 84.79 -9.19 55.51
CA THR A 313 84.98 -8.71 54.11
C THR A 313 83.77 -8.11 53.37
N ALA A 314 83.44 -6.88 53.74
CA ALA A 314 83.00 -5.87 52.78
C ALA A 314 84.14 -5.60 51.78
N THR A 315 83.83 -5.56 50.47
CA THR A 315 84.45 -4.75 49.37
C THR A 315 84.24 -5.36 47.96
N THR A 316 83.60 -6.53 47.78
CA THR A 316 83.33 -7.07 46.41
C THR A 316 81.85 -7.14 46.00
N PHE A 317 80.90 -6.75 46.86
CA PHE A 317 79.45 -6.94 46.61
C PHE A 317 78.69 -5.70 46.10
N VAL A 318 79.34 -4.84 45.31
CA VAL A 318 78.68 -3.65 44.70
C VAL A 318 78.24 -3.90 43.24
N ALA A 319 78.64 -5.02 42.62
CA ALA A 319 78.34 -5.28 41.20
C ALA A 319 77.05 -6.10 40.93
N PHE A 320 76.32 -6.57 41.95
CA PHE A 320 75.14 -7.44 41.77
C PHE A 320 73.79 -6.76 42.02
N ARG A 321 73.77 -5.46 42.32
CA ARG A 321 72.54 -4.72 42.69
C ARG A 321 71.81 -4.06 41.51
N ASP A 322 72.38 -4.13 40.31
CA ASP A 322 71.82 -3.54 39.08
C ASP A 322 71.11 -4.55 38.15
N GLN A 323 70.94 -5.81 38.55
CA GLN A 323 70.13 -6.74 37.77
C GLN A 323 68.63 -6.58 38.14
N PRO A 324 67.73 -6.35 37.16
CA PRO A 324 66.31 -6.23 37.44
C PRO A 324 65.80 -7.48 38.15
N ASN A 325 64.97 -7.31 39.17
CA ASN A 325 64.33 -8.42 39.87
C ASN A 325 63.64 -9.35 38.83
N PRO A 326 64.00 -10.64 38.75
CA PRO A 326 63.43 -11.58 37.78
C PRO A 326 61.90 -11.64 37.82
N THR A 327 61.30 -11.46 39.00
CA THR A 327 59.84 -11.39 39.16
C THR A 327 59.25 -10.15 38.50
N ALA A 328 59.92 -8.99 38.61
CA ALA A 328 59.46 -7.75 37.99
C ALA A 328 59.54 -7.78 36.45
N GLN A 329 60.52 -8.51 35.89
CA GLN A 329 60.61 -8.73 34.44
C GLN A 329 59.45 -9.58 33.92
N VAL A 330 59.10 -10.67 34.61
CA VAL A 330 57.96 -11.52 34.24
C VAL A 330 56.64 -10.75 34.37
N GLU A 331 56.48 -9.92 35.41
CA GLU A 331 55.31 -9.04 35.56
C GLU A 331 55.17 -8.03 34.42
N ALA A 332 56.27 -7.42 33.96
CA ALA A 332 56.25 -6.53 32.81
C ALA A 332 55.82 -7.26 31.53
N GLN A 333 56.31 -8.49 31.31
CA GLN A 333 55.92 -9.32 30.16
C GLN A 333 54.44 -9.74 30.21
N ILE A 334 53.92 -10.07 31.40
CA ILE A 334 52.48 -10.34 31.59
C ILE A 334 51.66 -9.10 31.26
N ALA A 335 52.05 -7.92 31.74
CA ALA A 335 51.35 -6.66 31.48
C ALA A 335 51.33 -6.32 29.97
N GLU A 336 52.45 -6.51 29.28
CA GLU A 336 52.55 -6.31 27.84
C GLU A 336 51.67 -7.30 27.06
N ALA A 337 51.75 -8.60 27.38
CA ALA A 337 50.94 -9.63 26.74
C ALA A 337 49.43 -9.43 26.99
N THR A 338 49.04 -9.00 28.20
CA THR A 338 47.65 -8.67 28.54
C THR A 338 47.14 -7.46 27.75
N THR A 339 47.99 -6.45 27.55
CA THR A 339 47.65 -5.27 26.73
C THR A 339 47.42 -5.68 25.27
N LYS A 340 48.34 -6.47 24.70
CA LYS A 340 48.21 -7.03 23.34
C LYS A 340 46.97 -7.90 23.19
N LEU A 341 46.65 -8.73 24.19
CA LEU A 341 45.42 -9.53 24.20
C LEU A 341 44.17 -8.63 24.16
N GLY A 342 44.14 -7.57 24.96
CA GLY A 342 43.04 -6.60 24.97
C GLY A 342 42.85 -5.88 23.62
N GLU A 343 43.93 -5.56 22.92
CA GLU A 343 43.88 -5.01 21.55
C GLU A 343 43.30 -6.02 20.56
N LYS A 344 43.74 -7.29 20.62
CA LYS A 344 43.24 -8.37 19.75
C LYS A 344 41.77 -8.69 20.03
N THR A 345 41.31 -8.66 21.28
CA THR A 345 39.89 -8.81 21.61
C THR A 345 39.04 -7.67 21.05
N LYS A 346 39.54 -6.42 21.08
CA LYS A 346 38.86 -5.28 20.43
C LYS A 346 38.82 -5.44 18.90
N GLU A 347 39.89 -5.95 18.31
CA GLU A 347 39.96 -6.26 16.87
C GLU A 347 38.94 -7.34 16.48
N LEU A 348 38.80 -8.40 17.27
CA LEU A 348 37.75 -9.42 17.10
C LEU A 348 36.34 -8.84 17.15
N GLY A 349 36.08 -7.95 18.11
CA GLY A 349 34.78 -7.26 18.22
C GLY A 349 34.42 -6.45 16.98
N LYS A 350 35.39 -5.81 16.31
CA LYS A 350 35.17 -5.10 15.04
C LYS A 350 34.80 -6.04 13.90
N PHE A 351 35.38 -7.24 13.86
CA PHE A 351 34.99 -8.25 12.86
C PHE A 351 33.57 -8.77 13.11
N ASP A 352 33.19 -8.98 14.37
CA ASP A 352 31.82 -9.41 14.72
C ASP A 352 30.78 -8.34 14.32
N GLU A 353 31.09 -7.06 14.52
CA GLU A 353 30.26 -5.94 14.07
C GLU A 353 30.10 -5.86 12.54
N GLN A 354 31.15 -6.24 11.79
CA GLN A 354 31.10 -6.30 10.32
C GLN A 354 30.37 -7.54 9.79
N LEU A 355 30.48 -8.69 10.47
CA LEU A 355 29.85 -9.94 10.06
C LEU A 355 28.33 -9.93 10.27
N ALA A 356 27.85 -9.39 11.40
CA ALA A 356 26.42 -9.37 11.74
C ALA A 356 25.48 -8.85 10.62
N PRO A 357 25.73 -7.67 9.99
CA PRO A 357 24.88 -7.19 8.90
C PRO A 357 25.02 -8.03 7.62
N LEU A 358 26.19 -8.62 7.36
CA LEU A 358 26.42 -9.49 6.21
C LEU A 358 25.67 -10.82 6.35
N ASP A 359 25.67 -11.42 7.55
CA ASP A 359 24.92 -12.64 7.85
C ASP A 359 23.41 -12.41 7.73
N ALA A 360 22.91 -11.28 8.25
CA ALA A 360 21.51 -10.89 8.08
C ALA A 360 21.14 -10.71 6.59
N ARG A 361 22.03 -10.11 5.80
CA ARG A 361 21.84 -9.93 4.35
C ARG A 361 21.87 -11.27 3.62
N LEU A 362 22.80 -12.17 3.96
CA LEU A 362 22.88 -13.50 3.38
C LEU A 362 21.60 -14.29 3.66
N LYS A 363 21.08 -14.26 4.89
CA LYS A 363 19.80 -14.87 5.24
C LYS A 363 18.64 -14.37 4.37
N SER A 364 18.56 -13.05 4.16
CA SER A 364 17.54 -12.45 3.29
C SER A 364 17.70 -12.88 1.83
N ILE A 365 18.93 -12.97 1.32
CA ILE A 365 19.23 -13.45 -0.04
C ILE A 365 18.82 -14.91 -0.19
N THR A 366 19.19 -15.79 0.76
CA THR A 366 18.81 -17.20 0.76
C THR A 366 17.29 -17.38 0.74
N ALA A 367 16.55 -16.61 1.55
CA ALA A 367 15.10 -16.64 1.53
C ALA A 367 14.52 -16.24 0.15
N ARG A 368 15.08 -15.21 -0.50
CA ARG A 368 14.65 -14.80 -1.86
C ARG A 368 14.92 -15.89 -2.90
N THR A 369 16.09 -16.53 -2.84
CA THR A 369 16.43 -17.67 -3.72
C THR A 369 15.49 -18.86 -3.51
N GLN A 370 15.13 -19.16 -2.27
CA GLN A 370 14.20 -20.26 -1.97
C GLN A 370 12.76 -19.94 -2.38
N VAL A 371 12.29 -18.68 -2.22
CA VAL A 371 10.99 -18.25 -2.76
C VAL A 371 10.94 -18.45 -4.27
N GLN A 372 12.05 -18.16 -4.95
CA GLN A 372 12.12 -18.35 -6.39
C GLN A 372 11.89 -19.81 -6.79
N THR A 373 12.46 -20.78 -6.08
CA THR A 373 12.20 -22.21 -6.31
C THR A 373 10.72 -22.54 -6.14
N VAL A 374 10.08 -21.99 -5.09
CA VAL A 374 8.63 -22.17 -4.87
C VAL A 374 7.81 -21.53 -6.01
N LEU A 375 8.25 -20.39 -6.54
CA LEU A 375 7.57 -19.70 -7.64
C LEU A 375 7.71 -20.43 -8.98
N GLU A 376 8.79 -21.18 -9.18
CA GLU A 376 8.95 -22.04 -10.37
C GLU A 376 7.93 -23.19 -10.37
N GLU A 377 7.57 -23.72 -9.20
CA GLU A 377 6.51 -24.72 -9.05
C GLU A 377 5.09 -24.10 -9.08
N ALA A 378 4.96 -22.85 -8.65
CA ALA A 378 3.70 -22.11 -8.61
C ALA A 378 3.39 -21.44 -9.96
N HIS A 379 3.13 -22.25 -11.00
CA HIS A 379 2.93 -21.80 -12.39
C HIS A 379 1.94 -20.63 -12.59
N GLY A 380 0.96 -20.46 -11.70
CA GLY A 380 -0.05 -19.39 -11.67
C GLY A 380 0.06 -18.40 -10.50
N GLY A 381 1.19 -18.40 -9.79
CA GLY A 381 1.42 -17.59 -8.59
C GLY A 381 1.07 -18.29 -7.28
N LEU A 382 1.52 -17.70 -6.17
CA LEU A 382 1.39 -18.29 -4.83
C LEU A 382 -0.07 -18.54 -4.43
N ASN A 383 -0.99 -17.64 -4.77
CA ASN A 383 -2.40 -17.82 -4.40
C ASN A 383 -3.10 -18.94 -5.18
N GLU A 384 -2.69 -19.19 -6.42
CA GLU A 384 -3.26 -20.28 -7.23
C GLU A 384 -2.70 -21.63 -6.78
N HIS A 385 -1.39 -21.70 -6.54
CA HIS A 385 -0.72 -22.92 -6.10
C HIS A 385 -1.05 -23.27 -4.63
N PHE A 386 -1.08 -22.27 -3.75
CA PHE A 386 -1.44 -22.41 -2.34
C PHE A 386 -2.81 -21.79 -2.06
N SER A 387 -3.87 -22.54 -2.37
CA SER A 387 -5.27 -22.09 -2.20
C SER A 387 -5.65 -21.69 -0.77
N TRP A 388 -4.89 -22.16 0.23
CA TRP A 388 -5.03 -21.82 1.64
C TRP A 388 -4.44 -20.45 2.02
N LEU A 389 -3.50 -19.93 1.22
CA LEU A 389 -2.68 -18.76 1.55
C LEU A 389 -3.43 -17.44 1.35
N ARG A 390 -4.28 -17.37 0.31
CA ARG A 390 -5.21 -16.26 -0.01
C ARG A 390 -4.66 -14.86 0.33
N LEU A 391 -3.42 -14.58 -0.08
CA LEU A 391 -2.79 -13.29 0.20
C LEU A 391 -3.52 -12.17 -0.54
N PRO A 392 -3.49 -10.94 0.01
CA PRO A 392 -3.98 -9.78 -0.70
C PRO A 392 -3.35 -9.69 -2.09
N MET A 393 -4.18 -9.63 -3.12
CA MET A 393 -3.71 -9.28 -4.47
C MET A 393 -3.31 -7.81 -4.47
N LYS A 394 -2.27 -7.46 -5.24
CA LYS A 394 -1.94 -6.05 -5.45
C LYS A 394 -3.05 -5.43 -6.29
N ILE A 395 -4.03 -4.85 -5.62
CA ILE A 395 -4.89 -3.86 -6.23
C ILE A 395 -4.01 -2.61 -6.38
N PRO A 396 -3.88 -2.01 -7.57
CA PRO A 396 -3.20 -0.73 -7.75
C PRO A 396 -3.99 0.38 -7.01
N SER A 397 -4.02 0.34 -5.68
CA SER A 397 -4.95 1.05 -4.81
C SER A 397 -4.82 2.57 -4.92
N GLY A 398 -3.59 3.07 -5.12
CA GLY A 398 -3.34 4.48 -5.41
C GLY A 398 -4.01 4.97 -6.71
N ASN A 399 -4.22 4.08 -7.68
CA ASN A 399 -4.99 4.41 -8.88
C ASN A 399 -6.48 4.06 -8.73
N MET A 400 -6.86 3.05 -7.93
CA MET A 400 -8.27 2.65 -7.83
C MET A 400 -9.13 3.66 -7.07
N TRP A 401 -8.64 4.22 -5.95
CA TRP A 401 -9.35 5.34 -5.31
C TRP A 401 -9.45 6.52 -6.28
N ALA A 402 -8.34 6.94 -6.89
CA ALA A 402 -8.33 8.09 -7.80
C ALA A 402 -9.24 7.86 -9.02
N SER A 403 -9.14 6.70 -9.68
CA SER A 403 -9.98 6.29 -10.81
C SER A 403 -11.45 6.29 -10.44
N THR A 404 -11.84 5.66 -9.34
CA THR A 404 -13.26 5.61 -8.92
C THR A 404 -13.77 6.97 -8.45
N TYR A 405 -12.96 7.73 -7.70
CA TYR A 405 -13.25 9.10 -7.30
C TYR A 405 -13.51 9.98 -8.53
N PHE A 406 -12.54 10.10 -9.45
CA PHE A 406 -12.65 10.94 -10.64
C PHE A 406 -13.73 10.45 -11.60
N LEU A 407 -13.97 9.14 -11.69
CA LEU A 407 -15.05 8.58 -12.48
C LEU A 407 -16.41 9.04 -11.93
N MET A 408 -16.70 8.76 -10.66
CA MET A 408 -18.00 9.11 -10.06
C MET A 408 -18.23 10.62 -10.00
N THR A 409 -17.24 11.36 -9.49
CA THR A 409 -17.34 12.82 -9.35
C THR A 409 -17.27 13.54 -10.71
N GLY A 410 -16.55 12.97 -11.69
CA GLY A 410 -16.51 13.48 -13.06
C GLY A 410 -17.83 13.27 -13.80
N PHE A 411 -18.44 12.07 -13.73
CA PHE A 411 -19.77 11.84 -14.29
C PHE A 411 -20.82 12.73 -13.63
N HIS A 412 -20.76 12.89 -12.31
CA HIS A 412 -21.63 13.83 -11.62
C HIS A 412 -21.41 15.29 -12.09
N ALA A 413 -20.16 15.73 -12.23
CA ALA A 413 -19.85 17.08 -12.73
C ALA A 413 -20.39 17.32 -14.15
N ILE A 414 -20.36 16.30 -15.03
CA ILE A 414 -20.98 16.37 -16.36
C ILE A 414 -22.50 16.60 -16.22
N HIS A 415 -23.16 15.89 -15.31
CA HIS A 415 -24.59 16.08 -15.07
C HIS A 415 -24.93 17.48 -14.54
N VAL A 416 -24.14 17.99 -13.59
CA VAL A 416 -24.28 19.37 -13.11
C VAL A 416 -24.11 20.36 -14.26
N ALA A 417 -23.11 20.17 -15.13
CA ALA A 417 -22.88 21.04 -16.27
C ALA A 417 -24.05 21.01 -17.28
N VAL A 418 -24.64 19.84 -17.54
CA VAL A 418 -25.85 19.71 -18.38
C VAL A 418 -27.04 20.44 -17.74
N GLY A 419 -27.21 20.33 -16.43
CA GLY A 419 -28.25 21.05 -15.69
C GLY A 419 -28.08 22.57 -15.73
N LEU A 420 -26.85 23.06 -15.54
CA LEU A 420 -26.51 24.48 -15.67
C LEU A 420 -26.76 25.00 -17.07
N LEU A 421 -26.42 24.22 -18.09
CA LEU A 421 -26.72 24.56 -19.48
C LEU A 421 -28.23 24.65 -19.70
N ALA A 422 -29.01 23.70 -19.20
CA ALA A 422 -30.47 23.74 -19.29
C ALA A 422 -31.06 24.98 -18.61
N PHE A 423 -30.58 25.35 -17.42
CA PHE A 423 -30.97 26.59 -16.75
C PHE A 423 -30.60 27.84 -17.55
N ALA A 424 -29.39 27.91 -18.08
CA ALA A 424 -28.94 29.03 -18.91
C ALA A 424 -29.81 29.20 -20.17
N LEU A 425 -30.25 28.09 -20.78
CA LEU A 425 -31.09 28.11 -21.98
C LEU A 425 -32.53 28.55 -21.70
N ILE A 426 -33.09 28.22 -20.53
CA ILE A 426 -34.47 28.61 -20.19
C ILE A 426 -34.54 29.98 -19.50
N LEU A 427 -33.46 30.47 -18.89
CA LEU A 427 -33.39 31.77 -18.22
C LEU A 427 -33.83 32.98 -19.08
N PRO A 428 -33.47 33.09 -20.37
CA PRO A 428 -33.93 34.21 -21.21
C PRO A 428 -35.41 34.12 -21.60
N MET A 429 -36.07 32.99 -21.36
CA MET A 429 -37.49 32.82 -21.68
C MET A 429 -38.39 33.59 -20.71
N GLN A 430 -39.62 33.89 -21.15
CA GLN A 430 -40.68 34.32 -20.25
C GLN A 430 -41.20 33.11 -19.46
N LEU A 431 -40.74 32.98 -18.22
CA LEU A 431 -41.11 31.89 -17.30
C LEU A 431 -42.48 32.14 -16.66
N ASP A 432 -43.53 31.96 -17.46
CA ASP A 432 -44.93 32.09 -17.05
C ASP A 432 -45.58 30.72 -16.77
N SER A 433 -46.87 30.72 -16.46
CA SER A 433 -47.60 29.48 -16.15
C SER A 433 -47.59 28.46 -17.31
N LYS A 434 -47.43 28.90 -18.57
CA LYS A 434 -47.34 28.02 -19.74
C LYS A 434 -45.99 27.30 -19.82
N LYS A 435 -44.93 27.91 -19.28
CA LYS A 435 -43.57 27.35 -19.23
C LYS A 435 -43.25 26.64 -17.91
N ALA A 436 -44.15 26.68 -16.92
CA ALA A 436 -43.98 26.00 -15.64
C ALA A 436 -43.63 24.50 -15.80
N GLY A 437 -44.25 23.80 -16.77
CA GLY A 437 -43.91 22.39 -17.04
C GLY A 437 -42.49 22.16 -17.56
N VAL A 438 -41.86 23.16 -18.19
CA VAL A 438 -40.45 23.09 -18.60
C VAL A 438 -39.54 23.21 -17.38
N ILE A 439 -39.84 24.17 -16.50
CA ILE A 439 -39.10 24.38 -15.24
C ILE A 439 -39.21 23.14 -14.36
N GLU A 440 -40.38 22.52 -14.29
CA GLU A 440 -40.60 21.28 -13.54
C GLU A 440 -39.71 20.15 -14.09
N ASN A 441 -39.64 19.97 -15.41
CA ASN A 441 -38.81 18.93 -16.00
C ASN A 441 -37.31 19.17 -15.76
N VAL A 442 -36.84 20.42 -15.92
CA VAL A 442 -35.44 20.75 -15.65
C VAL A 442 -35.13 20.65 -14.14
N GLY A 443 -36.08 21.02 -13.29
CA GLY A 443 -35.99 20.88 -11.84
C GLY A 443 -35.95 19.43 -11.37
N LEU A 444 -36.77 18.55 -11.95
CA LEU A 444 -36.71 17.10 -11.70
C LEU A 444 -35.33 16.51 -12.03
N TYR A 445 -34.72 16.94 -13.14
CA TYR A 445 -33.34 16.57 -13.46
C TYR A 445 -32.35 17.09 -12.41
N TRP A 446 -32.47 18.36 -12.01
CA TRP A 446 -31.60 18.96 -11.00
C TRP A 446 -31.71 18.28 -9.63
N HIS A 447 -32.92 17.95 -9.19
CA HIS A 447 -33.14 17.20 -7.95
C HIS A 447 -32.48 15.81 -7.99
N PHE A 448 -32.46 15.15 -9.15
CA PHE A 448 -31.73 13.90 -9.32
C PHE A 448 -30.22 14.09 -9.15
N VAL A 449 -29.66 15.16 -9.74
CA VAL A 449 -28.25 15.51 -9.57
C VAL A 449 -27.90 15.66 -8.09
N ASP A 450 -28.72 16.40 -7.34
CA ASP A 450 -28.54 16.59 -5.89
C ASP A 450 -28.66 15.28 -5.11
N LEU A 451 -29.62 14.43 -5.45
CA LEU A 451 -29.82 13.12 -4.83
C LEU A 451 -28.58 12.25 -4.98
N VAL A 452 -27.99 12.17 -6.17
CA VAL A 452 -26.75 11.42 -6.40
C VAL A 452 -25.63 11.95 -5.50
N TRP A 453 -25.51 13.27 -5.35
CA TRP A 453 -24.49 13.88 -4.52
C TRP A 453 -24.67 13.60 -3.02
N ILE A 454 -25.91 13.53 -2.53
CA ILE A 454 -26.21 13.16 -1.14
C ILE A 454 -25.65 11.78 -0.78
N PHE A 455 -25.56 10.85 -1.74
CA PHE A 455 -24.91 9.56 -1.53
C PHE A 455 -23.40 9.60 -1.77
N LEU A 456 -22.93 10.33 -2.80
CA LEU A 456 -21.51 10.41 -3.10
C LEU A 456 -20.72 11.15 -2.01
N PHE A 457 -21.26 12.22 -1.42
CA PHE A 457 -20.55 13.01 -0.42
C PHE A 457 -20.15 12.19 0.81
N PRO A 458 -21.07 11.50 1.54
CA PRO A 458 -20.68 10.69 2.68
C PRO A 458 -19.69 9.59 2.29
N LEU A 459 -19.95 8.91 1.17
CA LEU A 459 -19.15 7.79 0.70
C LEU A 459 -17.71 8.17 0.37
N LEU A 460 -17.50 9.39 -0.12
CA LEU A 460 -16.18 9.88 -0.52
C LEU A 460 -15.47 10.70 0.56
N TYR A 461 -16.18 11.45 1.39
CA TYR A 461 -15.60 12.40 2.34
C TYR A 461 -15.58 11.92 3.79
N LEU A 462 -16.44 10.97 4.17
CA LEU A 462 -16.57 10.55 5.57
C LEU A 462 -16.03 9.13 5.83
N PHE A 463 -15.85 8.31 4.79
CA PHE A 463 -15.53 6.88 4.90
C PHE A 463 -14.27 6.46 4.14
#